data_AF-A0A947HXE3-F1
#
_entry.id   AF-A0A947HXE3-F1
#
_cell.length_a   1.000
_cell.length_b   1.000
_cell.length_c   1.000
_cell.angle_alpha   90.00
_cell.angle_beta   90.00
_cell.angle_gamma   90.00
#
_symmetry.space_group_name_H-M   'P 1'
#
loop_
_entity.id
_entity.type
_entity.pdbx_description
1 polymer ?
#
loop_
_entity_poly.entity_id
_entity_poly.type
_entity_poly.pdbx_seq_one_letter_code
_entity_poly.pdbx_strand_id
1 'polypeptide(L)'
;MTPFDHDLERGLRNRRSVLGDAWVDRSLSKANAFNADFQAFINRYAWHEVWGRPGLDHRTRRTIVLAITLALGRWEEFELHVRAALSGGDEASRLSVDEIKEVLIQSAIYAGVPAANTGHALALAILRELGEAPEHADLHARLAPALQPAAVPEIAHPGVGRSHFTTTAPALHFTVRGAPLGQAGQTGHSGHSGHSAHSAHPAVTRTFVLCHGLGTDHMVWDALANALVAAWPGARVVCFDLRGHGLSDAPTSACTLADLVADAHHLLDALGALGAPGGTGTASGPITWIGHGLGGTIGQALAAQSPARLAALVLAHTPATPATPASLPAPSLAALAALSA
;
A
#
# COMPACT_ATOMS: atom_id res chain seq x y z
N MET A 1 22.90 -30.01 -47.80
CA MET A 1 22.43 -28.63 -47.54
C MET A 1 21.31 -28.74 -46.53
N THR A 2 21.51 -28.21 -45.33
CA THR A 2 20.44 -28.08 -44.33
C THR A 2 19.29 -27.24 -44.92
N PRO A 3 18.02 -27.57 -44.67
CA PRO A 3 16.90 -26.72 -45.06
C PRO A 3 17.15 -25.31 -44.50
N PHE A 4 16.85 -24.28 -45.29
CA PHE A 4 17.07 -22.87 -44.95
C PHE A 4 16.63 -22.58 -43.51
N ASP A 5 17.59 -22.44 -42.59
CA ASP A 5 17.32 -22.05 -41.20
C ASP A 5 17.08 -20.53 -41.19
N HIS A 6 15.85 -20.12 -41.51
CA HIS A 6 15.47 -18.71 -41.61
C HIS A 6 15.05 -18.16 -40.24
N ASP A 7 15.43 -16.90 -39.94
CA ASP A 7 15.13 -16.24 -38.65
C ASP A 7 13.65 -16.31 -38.27
N LEU A 8 12.77 -16.23 -39.28
CA LEU A 8 11.32 -16.37 -39.09
C LEU A 8 10.95 -17.76 -38.56
N GLU A 9 11.57 -18.82 -39.08
CA GLU A 9 11.30 -20.20 -38.67
C GLU A 9 11.86 -20.49 -37.28
N ARG A 10 13.04 -19.96 -36.94
CA ARG A 10 13.57 -20.02 -35.56
C ARG A 10 12.66 -19.29 -34.58
N GLY A 11 12.16 -18.13 -34.99
CA GLY A 11 11.21 -17.33 -34.23
C GLY A 11 9.90 -18.07 -33.99
N LEU A 12 9.32 -18.65 -35.04
CA LEU A 12 8.11 -19.44 -34.93
C LEU A 12 8.30 -20.67 -34.04
N ARG A 13 9.46 -21.35 -34.10
CA ARG A 13 9.78 -22.46 -33.18
C ARG A 13 9.77 -22.01 -31.72
N ASN A 14 10.47 -20.92 -31.40
CA ASN A 14 10.48 -20.38 -30.03
C ASN A 14 9.10 -19.90 -29.58
N ARG A 15 8.34 -19.24 -30.47
CA ARG A 15 6.97 -18.79 -30.14
C ARG A 15 6.06 -19.96 -29.84
N ARG A 16 6.17 -21.06 -30.59
CA ARG A 16 5.43 -22.30 -30.37
C ARG A 16 5.85 -22.99 -29.08
N SER A 17 7.15 -23.08 -28.81
CA SER A 17 7.66 -23.65 -27.55
C SER A 17 7.21 -22.86 -26.33
N VAL A 18 6.85 -21.58 -26.47
CA VAL A 18 6.39 -20.73 -25.36
C VAL A 18 4.86 -20.71 -25.25
N LEU A 19 4.15 -20.47 -26.36
CA LEU A 19 2.70 -20.21 -26.39
C LEU A 19 1.86 -21.42 -26.80
N GLY A 20 2.49 -22.45 -27.36
CA GLY A 20 1.84 -23.66 -27.87
C GLY A 20 1.37 -23.54 -29.32
N ASP A 21 1.37 -24.67 -30.03
CA ASP A 21 1.05 -24.74 -31.46
C ASP A 21 -0.35 -24.24 -31.79
N ALA A 22 -1.37 -24.72 -31.07
CA ALA A 22 -2.76 -24.36 -31.33
C ALA A 22 -3.02 -22.85 -31.21
N TRP A 23 -2.30 -22.16 -30.33
CA TRP A 23 -2.40 -20.71 -30.20
C TRP A 23 -1.70 -20.01 -31.38
N VAL A 24 -0.49 -20.45 -31.74
CA VAL A 24 0.28 -19.85 -32.84
C VAL A 24 -0.45 -20.04 -34.16
N ASP A 25 -1.00 -21.23 -34.42
CA ASP A 25 -1.78 -21.52 -35.64
C ASP A 25 -3.01 -20.62 -35.74
N ARG A 26 -3.73 -20.42 -34.63
CA ARG A 26 -4.88 -19.51 -34.56
C ARG A 26 -4.48 -18.05 -34.77
N SER A 27 -3.30 -17.65 -34.28
CA SER A 27 -2.79 -16.29 -34.49
C SER A 27 -2.40 -16.07 -35.94
N LEU A 28 -1.74 -17.05 -36.57
CA LEU A 28 -1.30 -16.98 -37.97
C LEU A 28 -2.48 -17.07 -38.95
N SER A 29 -3.52 -17.85 -38.66
CA SER A 29 -4.70 -17.93 -39.53
C SER A 29 -5.51 -16.64 -39.60
N LYS A 30 -5.32 -15.74 -38.63
CA LYS A 30 -5.89 -14.38 -38.61
C LYS A 30 -4.98 -13.33 -39.28
N ALA A 31 -3.81 -13.74 -39.78
CA ALA A 31 -2.94 -12.83 -40.50
C ALA A 31 -3.62 -12.38 -41.81
N ASN A 32 -3.49 -11.10 -42.12
CA ASN A 32 -4.03 -10.47 -43.30
C ASN A 32 -3.04 -9.42 -43.82
N ALA A 33 -3.34 -8.81 -44.97
CA ALA A 33 -2.44 -7.86 -45.61
C ALA A 33 -2.03 -6.68 -44.72
N PHE A 34 -2.85 -6.32 -43.72
CA PHE A 34 -2.55 -5.22 -42.80
C PHE A 34 -1.55 -5.61 -41.70
N ASN A 35 -1.57 -6.84 -41.20
CA ASN A 35 -0.78 -7.24 -40.03
C ASN A 35 0.30 -8.30 -40.32
N ALA A 36 0.38 -8.84 -41.55
CA ALA A 36 1.34 -9.88 -41.91
C ALA A 36 2.80 -9.45 -41.72
N ASP A 37 3.16 -8.24 -42.15
CA ASP A 37 4.52 -7.71 -41.99
C ASP A 37 4.90 -7.55 -40.52
N PHE A 38 3.94 -7.14 -39.68
CA PHE A 38 4.13 -7.02 -38.25
C PHE A 38 4.30 -8.40 -37.58
N GLN A 39 3.52 -9.40 -37.97
CA GLN A 39 3.69 -10.77 -37.50
C GLN A 39 5.08 -11.32 -37.88
N ALA A 40 5.52 -11.08 -39.11
CA ALA A 40 6.86 -11.47 -39.57
C ALA A 40 7.97 -10.74 -38.80
N PHE A 41 7.80 -9.46 -38.51
CA PHE A 41 8.72 -8.67 -37.69
C PHE A 41 8.82 -9.21 -36.25
N ILE A 42 7.69 -9.38 -35.56
CA ILE A 42 7.68 -9.87 -34.17
C ILE A 42 8.27 -11.27 -34.06
N ASN A 43 7.95 -12.18 -35.00
CA ASN A 43 8.52 -13.53 -35.01
C ASN A 43 10.05 -13.52 -35.13
N ARG A 44 10.62 -12.69 -36.02
CA ARG A 44 12.08 -12.57 -36.13
C ARG A 44 12.71 -11.88 -34.91
N TYR A 45 12.12 -10.79 -34.45
CA TYR A 45 12.81 -9.96 -33.45
C TYR A 45 12.52 -10.40 -32.02
N ALA A 46 11.25 -10.47 -31.62
CA ALA A 46 10.93 -10.89 -30.27
C ALA A 46 11.25 -12.37 -30.08
N TRP A 47 10.74 -13.23 -30.96
CA TRP A 47 10.77 -14.67 -30.72
C TRP A 47 12.10 -15.32 -31.11
N HIS A 48 12.79 -14.86 -32.16
CA HIS A 48 14.14 -15.33 -32.45
C HIS A 48 15.21 -14.54 -31.69
N GLU A 49 15.38 -13.24 -31.95
CA GLU A 49 16.52 -12.46 -31.43
C GLU A 49 16.50 -12.23 -29.91
N VAL A 50 15.34 -12.24 -29.24
CA VAL A 50 15.27 -12.05 -27.78
C VAL A 50 15.07 -13.37 -27.04
N TRP A 51 14.00 -14.11 -27.35
CA TRP A 51 13.69 -15.38 -26.68
C TRP A 51 14.66 -16.52 -27.04
N GLY A 52 15.41 -16.41 -28.14
CA GLY A 52 16.43 -17.38 -28.54
C GLY A 52 17.82 -17.15 -27.94
N ARG A 53 18.05 -16.10 -27.15
CA ARG A 53 19.39 -15.80 -26.60
C ARG A 53 19.79 -16.77 -25.47
N PRO A 54 21.05 -17.25 -25.41
CA PRO A 54 21.48 -18.31 -24.50
C PRO A 54 21.67 -17.89 -23.03
N GLY A 55 21.41 -16.63 -22.66
CA GLY A 55 21.70 -16.13 -21.32
C GLY A 55 20.63 -16.40 -20.26
N LEU A 56 19.37 -16.63 -20.67
CA LEU A 56 18.25 -16.93 -19.78
C LEU A 56 17.38 -18.00 -20.42
N ASP A 57 16.97 -18.98 -19.63
CA ASP A 57 16.01 -19.98 -20.05
C ASP A 57 14.59 -19.40 -20.24
N HIS A 58 13.70 -20.18 -20.85
CA HIS A 58 12.35 -19.71 -21.16
C HIS A 58 11.50 -19.48 -19.90
N ARG A 59 11.73 -20.22 -18.82
CA ARG A 59 11.07 -20.03 -17.53
C ARG A 59 11.42 -18.68 -16.92
N THR A 60 12.71 -18.37 -16.82
CA THR A 60 13.17 -17.08 -16.26
C THR A 60 12.66 -15.92 -17.11
N ARG A 61 12.68 -16.05 -18.43
CA ARG A 61 12.10 -15.04 -19.35
C ARG A 61 10.59 -14.87 -19.13
N ARG A 62 9.85 -15.97 -18.96
CA ARG A 62 8.41 -15.95 -18.63
C ARG A 62 8.15 -15.16 -17.37
N THR A 63 8.90 -15.46 -16.31
CA THR A 63 8.81 -14.79 -15.00
C THR A 63 9.03 -13.28 -15.14
N ILE A 64 10.06 -12.88 -15.89
CA ILE A 64 10.34 -11.46 -16.16
C ILE A 64 9.19 -10.81 -16.94
N VAL A 65 8.67 -11.48 -17.97
CA VAL A 65 7.55 -10.95 -18.78
C VAL A 65 6.30 -10.78 -17.93
N LEU A 66 5.96 -11.75 -17.08
CA LEU A 66 4.82 -11.64 -16.16
C LEU A 66 4.98 -10.46 -15.19
N ALA A 67 6.17 -10.29 -14.61
CA ALA A 67 6.44 -9.16 -13.73
C ALA A 67 6.30 -7.82 -14.46
N ILE A 68 6.82 -7.71 -15.69
CA ILE A 68 6.76 -6.48 -16.50
C ILE A 68 5.32 -6.18 -16.92
N THR A 69 4.58 -7.15 -17.46
CA THR A 69 3.21 -6.91 -17.95
C THR A 69 2.26 -6.57 -16.82
N LEU A 70 2.42 -7.21 -15.65
CA LEU A 70 1.73 -6.83 -14.42
C LEU A 70 2.07 -5.40 -13.99
N ALA A 71 3.36 -5.08 -13.87
CA ALA A 71 3.79 -3.76 -13.41
C ALA A 71 3.33 -2.62 -14.32
N LEU A 72 3.22 -2.88 -15.62
CA LEU A 72 2.74 -1.92 -16.63
C LEU A 72 1.22 -1.92 -16.81
N GLY A 73 0.47 -2.82 -16.13
CA GLY A 73 -0.96 -2.98 -16.31
C GLY A 73 -1.39 -3.39 -17.73
N ARG A 74 -0.55 -4.16 -18.43
CA ARG A 74 -0.85 -4.72 -19.77
C ARG A 74 -1.54 -6.06 -19.63
N TRP A 75 -2.80 -6.02 -19.18
CA TRP A 75 -3.54 -7.19 -18.71
C TRP A 75 -3.79 -8.25 -19.79
N GLU A 76 -4.03 -7.85 -21.03
CA GLU A 76 -4.23 -8.80 -22.14
C GLU A 76 -2.98 -9.65 -22.40
N GLU A 77 -1.80 -9.03 -22.34
CA GLU A 77 -0.51 -9.72 -22.46
C GLU A 77 -0.18 -10.53 -21.19
N PHE A 78 -0.52 -10.00 -20.01
CA PHE A 78 -0.37 -10.73 -18.75
C PHE A 78 -1.19 -12.02 -18.77
N GLU A 79 -2.47 -11.97 -19.09
CA GLU A 79 -3.35 -13.14 -19.18
C GLU A 79 -2.87 -14.15 -20.22
N LEU A 80 -2.43 -13.68 -21.40
CA LEU A 80 -1.81 -14.53 -22.42
C LEU A 80 -0.62 -15.31 -21.83
N HIS A 81 0.28 -14.63 -21.14
CA HIS A 81 1.47 -15.24 -20.58
C HIS A 81 1.19 -16.12 -19.36
N VAL A 82 0.15 -15.83 -18.55
CA VAL A 82 -0.31 -16.71 -17.47
C VAL A 82 -0.87 -18.01 -18.04
N ARG A 83 -1.75 -17.94 -19.04
CA ARG A 83 -2.28 -19.14 -19.74
C ARG A 83 -1.15 -19.96 -20.33
N ALA A 84 -0.23 -19.29 -21.03
CA ALA A 84 0.91 -19.97 -21.64
C ALA A 84 1.84 -20.57 -20.58
N ALA A 85 2.04 -19.93 -19.43
CA ALA A 85 2.85 -20.49 -18.35
C ALA A 85 2.21 -21.74 -17.72
N LEU A 86 0.88 -21.76 -17.59
CA LEU A 86 0.16 -22.87 -16.98
C LEU A 86 -0.04 -24.05 -17.93
N SER A 87 -0.44 -23.79 -19.18
CA SER A 87 -0.92 -24.83 -20.11
C SER A 87 -0.37 -24.71 -21.54
N GLY A 88 0.46 -23.71 -21.83
CA GLY A 88 1.03 -23.50 -23.17
C GLY A 88 2.47 -23.97 -23.31
N GLY A 89 2.87 -24.17 -24.57
CA GLY A 89 4.25 -24.45 -24.95
C GLY A 89 4.83 -25.75 -24.39
N ASP A 90 6.14 -25.85 -24.44
CA ASP A 90 6.92 -26.97 -23.93
C ASP A 90 7.13 -26.84 -22.42
N GLU A 91 7.37 -27.96 -21.76
CA GLU A 91 7.58 -28.04 -20.30
C GLU A 91 8.71 -27.14 -19.80
N ALA A 92 9.77 -26.99 -20.60
CA ALA A 92 10.91 -26.09 -20.34
C ALA A 92 10.54 -24.60 -20.31
N SER A 93 9.28 -24.26 -20.58
CA SER A 93 8.77 -22.90 -20.67
C SER A 93 7.62 -22.61 -19.69
N ARG A 94 7.01 -23.67 -19.12
CA ARG A 94 5.89 -23.61 -18.18
C ARG A 94 6.35 -23.16 -16.79
N LEU A 95 5.43 -22.64 -15.99
CA LEU A 95 5.62 -22.33 -14.57
C LEU A 95 4.55 -23.04 -13.74
N SER A 96 4.87 -23.39 -12.50
CA SER A 96 3.88 -23.88 -11.54
C SER A 96 2.97 -22.75 -11.05
N VAL A 97 1.82 -23.12 -10.48
CA VAL A 97 0.92 -22.17 -9.81
C VAL A 97 1.65 -21.41 -8.70
N ASP A 98 2.51 -22.10 -7.95
CA ASP A 98 3.30 -21.50 -6.87
C ASP A 98 4.34 -20.51 -7.40
N GLU A 99 5.01 -20.82 -8.51
CA GLU A 99 5.96 -19.88 -9.13
C GLU A 99 5.28 -18.62 -9.62
N ILE A 100 4.10 -18.75 -10.26
CA ILE A 100 3.31 -17.58 -10.66
C ILE A 100 2.94 -16.76 -9.42
N LYS A 101 2.44 -17.41 -8.36
CA LYS A 101 2.10 -16.75 -7.09
C LYS A 101 3.30 -15.97 -6.50
N GLU A 102 4.50 -16.56 -6.48
CA GLU A 102 5.71 -15.87 -6.00
C GLU A 102 6.02 -14.61 -6.82
N VAL A 103 5.85 -14.65 -8.15
CA VAL A 103 6.02 -13.47 -9.01
C VAL A 103 5.02 -12.37 -8.64
N LEU A 104 3.77 -12.72 -8.38
CA LEU A 104 2.74 -11.74 -8.00
C LEU A 104 3.02 -11.12 -6.63
N ILE A 105 3.40 -11.94 -5.64
CA ILE A 105 3.76 -11.49 -4.29
C ILE A 105 4.96 -10.56 -4.34
N GLN A 106 6.03 -10.95 -5.04
CA GLN A 106 7.21 -10.12 -5.18
C GLN A 106 6.89 -8.80 -5.91
N SER A 107 6.05 -8.86 -6.94
CA SER A 107 5.61 -7.67 -7.68
C SER A 107 4.81 -6.71 -6.81
N ALA A 108 4.08 -7.16 -5.79
CA ALA A 108 3.35 -6.29 -4.87
C ALA A 108 4.26 -5.26 -4.17
N ILE A 109 5.51 -5.63 -3.89
CA ILE A 109 6.48 -4.78 -3.20
C ILE A 109 7.03 -3.68 -4.12
N TYR A 110 7.29 -4.01 -5.39
CA TYR A 110 7.97 -3.09 -6.33
C TYR A 110 7.02 -2.35 -7.27
N ALA A 111 5.88 -2.95 -7.62
CA ALA A 111 4.88 -2.39 -8.51
C ALA A 111 3.58 -2.00 -7.78
N GLY A 112 3.48 -2.29 -6.47
CA GLY A 112 2.35 -1.95 -5.62
C GLY A 112 1.31 -3.06 -5.47
N VAL A 113 0.73 -3.14 -4.27
CA VAL A 113 -0.33 -4.11 -3.91
C VAL A 113 -1.53 -4.08 -4.87
N PRO A 114 -2.01 -2.92 -5.39
CA PRO A 114 -3.14 -2.91 -6.32
C PRO A 114 -2.87 -3.70 -7.62
N ALA A 115 -1.69 -3.56 -8.23
CA ALA A 115 -1.35 -4.29 -9.44
C ALA A 115 -1.24 -5.80 -9.18
N ALA A 116 -0.66 -6.18 -8.03
CA ALA A 116 -0.61 -7.56 -7.61
C ALA A 116 -2.01 -8.14 -7.33
N ASN A 117 -2.93 -7.38 -6.72
CA ASN A 117 -4.31 -7.83 -6.49
C ASN A 117 -5.05 -8.12 -7.80
N THR A 118 -4.95 -7.22 -8.78
CA THR A 118 -5.51 -7.46 -10.12
C THR A 118 -4.88 -8.68 -10.77
N GLY A 119 -3.55 -8.82 -10.71
CA GLY A 119 -2.84 -9.99 -11.21
C GLY A 119 -3.31 -11.31 -10.58
N HIS A 120 -3.52 -11.34 -9.26
CA HIS A 120 -4.06 -12.51 -8.55
C HIS A 120 -5.48 -12.85 -8.99
N ALA A 121 -6.36 -11.85 -9.15
CA ALA A 121 -7.73 -12.07 -9.58
C ALA A 121 -7.79 -12.68 -11.00
N LEU A 122 -7.01 -12.15 -11.93
CA LEU A 122 -6.92 -12.65 -13.31
C LEU A 122 -6.30 -14.05 -13.37
N ALA A 123 -5.20 -14.28 -12.65
CA ALA A 123 -4.57 -15.60 -12.59
C ALA A 123 -5.53 -16.65 -12.01
N LEU A 124 -6.28 -16.31 -10.96
CA LEU A 124 -7.27 -17.20 -10.36
C LEU A 124 -8.45 -17.49 -11.30
N ALA A 125 -8.91 -16.50 -12.07
CA ALA A 125 -9.93 -16.72 -13.09
C ALA A 125 -9.44 -17.73 -14.15
N ILE A 126 -8.20 -17.59 -14.61
CA ILE A 126 -7.59 -18.53 -15.56
C ILE A 126 -7.45 -19.93 -14.95
N LEU A 127 -7.00 -20.04 -13.70
CA LEU A 127 -6.89 -21.34 -13.02
C LEU A 127 -8.25 -22.05 -12.94
N ARG A 128 -9.33 -21.31 -12.65
CA ARG A 128 -10.70 -21.85 -12.67
C ARG A 128 -11.12 -22.34 -14.04
N GLU A 129 -10.85 -21.58 -15.10
CA GLU A 129 -11.16 -22.00 -16.47
C GLU A 129 -10.41 -23.28 -16.87
N LEU A 130 -9.18 -23.46 -16.37
CA LEU A 130 -8.36 -24.64 -16.63
C LEU A 130 -8.70 -25.84 -15.72
N GLY A 131 -9.61 -25.67 -14.75
CA GLY A 131 -9.93 -26.72 -13.77
C GLY A 131 -8.87 -26.92 -12.68
N GLU A 132 -7.93 -25.98 -12.56
CA GLU A 132 -6.76 -26.00 -11.66
C GLU A 132 -6.93 -25.00 -10.51
N ALA A 133 -8.18 -24.60 -10.21
CA ALA A 133 -8.43 -23.64 -9.14
C ALA A 133 -8.02 -24.23 -7.78
N PRO A 134 -7.18 -23.51 -7.00
CA PRO A 134 -6.84 -23.95 -5.65
C PRO A 134 -8.10 -24.01 -4.79
N GLU A 135 -8.14 -24.96 -3.87
CA GLU A 135 -9.23 -25.11 -2.92
C GLU A 135 -9.45 -23.82 -2.10
N HIS A 136 -10.69 -23.62 -1.66
CA HIS A 136 -10.99 -22.52 -0.75
C HIS A 136 -10.22 -22.70 0.55
N ALA A 137 -9.34 -21.73 0.81
CA ALA A 137 -8.59 -21.66 2.05
C ALA A 137 -9.36 -20.81 3.07
N ASP A 138 -9.77 -21.41 4.18
CA ASP A 138 -10.11 -20.61 5.36
C ASP A 138 -8.82 -19.96 5.88
N LEU A 139 -8.71 -18.64 5.68
CA LEU A 139 -7.56 -17.85 6.08
C LEU A 139 -7.31 -17.97 7.59
N HIS A 140 -8.38 -17.99 8.40
CA HIS A 140 -8.29 -18.14 9.84
C HIS A 140 -7.76 -19.53 10.19
N ALA A 141 -8.31 -20.60 9.61
CA ALA A 141 -7.83 -21.95 9.88
C ALA A 141 -6.39 -22.20 9.40
N ARG A 142 -5.97 -21.58 8.29
CA ARG A 142 -4.59 -21.70 7.77
C ARG A 142 -3.56 -20.95 8.60
N LEU A 143 -3.92 -19.78 9.13
CA LEU A 143 -3.01 -18.96 9.93
C LEU A 143 -3.06 -19.31 11.41
N ALA A 144 -4.18 -19.85 11.92
CA ALA A 144 -4.37 -20.19 13.34
C ALA A 144 -3.24 -21.04 13.97
N PRO A 145 -2.62 -22.02 13.29
CA PRO A 145 -1.50 -22.77 13.86
C PRO A 145 -0.20 -21.94 13.99
N ALA A 146 -0.01 -20.93 13.14
CA ALA A 146 1.12 -19.99 13.19
C ALA A 146 0.82 -18.76 14.07
N LEU A 147 -0.47 -18.44 14.23
CA LEU A 147 -0.98 -17.44 15.15
C LEU A 147 -1.20 -18.11 16.50
N GLN A 148 -0.14 -18.30 17.27
CA GLN A 148 -0.36 -18.43 18.71
C GLN A 148 -1.08 -17.15 19.17
N PRO A 149 -2.24 -17.24 19.84
CA PRO A 149 -2.77 -16.11 20.55
C PRO A 149 -1.68 -15.72 21.53
N ALA A 150 -0.96 -14.63 21.23
CA ALA A 150 -0.06 -14.03 22.18
C ALA A 150 -0.86 -13.85 23.48
N ALA A 151 -0.24 -14.06 24.63
CA ALA A 151 -0.94 -13.82 25.89
C ALA A 151 -1.51 -12.39 25.84
N VAL A 152 -2.69 -12.12 26.40
CA VAL A 152 -3.25 -10.74 26.44
C VAL A 152 -2.20 -9.65 26.77
N PRO A 153 -1.20 -9.86 27.65
CA PRO A 153 -0.08 -8.92 27.85
C PRO A 153 0.99 -8.83 26.72
N GLU A 154 1.09 -9.79 25.80
CA GLU A 154 1.97 -9.78 24.62
C GLU A 154 1.30 -9.21 23.36
N ILE A 155 -0.05 -9.24 23.26
CA ILE A 155 -0.85 -8.52 22.25
C ILE A 155 -1.30 -7.15 22.73
N ALA A 156 -1.32 -6.92 24.04
CA ALA A 156 -1.36 -5.58 24.59
C ALA A 156 0.01 -4.96 24.37
N HIS A 157 0.15 -4.18 23.29
CA HIS A 157 1.35 -3.41 23.04
C HIS A 157 1.68 -2.60 24.31
N PRO A 158 2.89 -2.72 24.89
CA PRO A 158 3.26 -1.90 26.03
C PRO A 158 3.19 -0.43 25.60
N GLY A 159 2.18 0.29 26.11
CA GLY A 159 1.97 1.70 25.85
C GLY A 159 1.11 2.02 24.63
N VAL A 160 -0.13 1.51 24.56
CA VAL A 160 -1.20 2.20 23.82
C VAL A 160 -1.24 3.62 24.39
N GLY A 161 -0.83 4.62 23.59
CA GLY A 161 -0.93 6.01 24.01
C GLY A 161 -2.36 6.29 24.49
N ARG A 162 -2.57 7.31 25.31
CA ARG A 162 -3.94 7.63 25.76
C ARG A 162 -4.78 7.98 24.53
N SER A 163 -5.89 7.25 24.32
CA SER A 163 -6.80 7.47 23.22
C SER A 163 -7.66 8.71 23.43
N HIS A 164 -7.86 9.43 22.34
CA HIS A 164 -8.66 10.64 22.25
C HIS A 164 -9.35 10.68 20.89
N PHE A 165 -10.37 11.53 20.79
CA PHE A 165 -11.08 11.80 19.55
C PHE A 165 -11.13 13.31 19.31
N THR A 166 -11.03 13.75 18.05
CA THR A 166 -11.38 15.12 17.70
C THR A 166 -12.90 15.30 17.81
N THR A 167 -13.35 16.54 17.98
CA THR A 167 -14.79 16.87 18.02
C THR A 167 -15.35 17.25 16.65
N THR A 168 -14.60 16.95 15.58
CA THR A 168 -15.01 17.21 14.19
C THR A 168 -15.94 16.13 13.65
N ALA A 169 -16.53 16.37 12.49
CA ALA A 169 -17.20 15.36 11.68
C ALA A 169 -16.47 15.27 10.33
N PRO A 170 -15.73 14.18 10.03
CA PRO A 170 -15.54 12.97 10.85
C PRO A 170 -14.76 13.24 12.15
N ALA A 171 -15.07 12.47 13.19
CA ALA A 171 -14.25 12.39 14.39
C ALA A 171 -13.02 11.54 14.09
N LEU A 172 -11.84 12.06 14.42
CA LEU A 172 -10.58 11.37 14.21
C LEU A 172 -10.09 10.78 15.53
N HIS A 173 -9.83 9.49 15.54
CA HIS A 173 -9.15 8.84 16.64
C HIS A 173 -7.66 9.17 16.62
N PHE A 174 -7.09 9.46 17.79
CA PHE A 174 -5.65 9.59 17.96
C PHE A 174 -5.19 9.15 19.34
N THR A 175 -3.95 8.71 19.43
CA THR A 175 -3.28 8.32 20.67
C THR A 175 -2.18 9.32 21.02
N VAL A 176 -1.98 9.56 22.31
CA VAL A 176 -0.92 10.46 22.81
C VAL A 176 0.00 9.73 23.79
N ARG A 177 1.31 9.81 23.53
CA ARG A 177 2.38 9.29 24.38
C ARG A 177 3.30 10.42 24.86
N GLY A 178 3.97 10.18 26.00
CA GLY A 178 4.89 11.13 26.61
C GLY A 178 4.17 12.21 27.42
N ALA A 179 4.62 13.47 27.28
CA ALA A 179 4.12 14.59 28.09
C ALA A 179 2.57 14.73 28.01
N PRO A 180 1.89 14.91 29.15
CA PRO A 180 0.43 14.89 29.21
C PRO A 180 -0.23 16.05 28.46
N LEU A 181 -1.42 15.79 27.92
CA LEU A 181 -2.36 16.84 27.54
C LEU A 181 -2.87 17.52 28.82
N GLY A 182 -3.00 18.85 28.82
CA GLY A 182 -3.65 19.55 29.92
C GLY A 182 -5.08 19.06 30.07
N GLN A 183 -5.56 18.84 31.30
CA GLN A 183 -6.96 18.47 31.51
C GLN A 183 -7.87 19.64 31.09
N ALA A 184 -8.75 19.41 30.11
CA ALA A 184 -9.92 20.25 29.90
C ALA A 184 -10.90 20.02 31.07
N GLY A 185 -11.32 21.10 31.73
CA GLY A 185 -11.98 21.05 33.03
C GLY A 185 -13.24 20.19 33.09
N GLN A 186 -13.24 19.23 34.02
CA GLN A 186 -14.46 18.73 34.63
C GLN A 186 -14.68 19.52 35.93
N THR A 187 -15.55 20.53 35.91
CA THR A 187 -16.10 21.13 37.12
C THR A 187 -17.21 20.22 37.66
N GLY A 188 -16.90 19.42 38.67
CA GLY A 188 -17.85 18.59 39.41
C GLY A 188 -17.43 18.48 40.88
N HIS A 189 -18.32 18.90 41.78
CA HIS A 189 -18.08 19.14 43.21
C HIS A 189 -17.74 17.88 44.02
N SER A 190 -16.69 17.95 44.84
CA SER A 190 -16.75 17.63 46.28
C SER A 190 -15.44 18.06 46.95
N GLY A 191 -15.55 18.94 47.94
CA GLY A 191 -14.39 19.48 48.65
C GLY A 191 -13.77 18.45 49.57
N HIS A 192 -12.45 18.44 49.68
CA HIS A 192 -11.66 18.10 50.86
C HIS A 192 -10.33 18.87 50.77
N SER A 193 -10.04 19.66 51.80
CA SER A 193 -8.79 20.40 51.94
C SER A 193 -7.63 19.44 52.20
N GLY A 194 -6.77 19.27 51.19
CA GLY A 194 -5.50 18.54 51.28
C GLY A 194 -4.45 19.29 50.46
N HIS A 195 -3.31 19.58 51.07
CA HIS A 195 -2.16 20.19 50.42
C HIS A 195 -1.65 19.26 49.31
N SER A 196 -2.04 19.52 48.06
CA SER A 196 -1.49 18.85 46.89
C SER A 196 -0.33 19.67 46.34
N ALA A 197 0.88 19.14 46.53
CA ALA A 197 2.07 19.60 45.84
C ALA A 197 1.77 19.68 44.34
N HIS A 198 1.88 20.87 43.74
CA HIS A 198 1.83 21.05 42.30
C HIS A 198 2.96 20.21 41.69
N SER A 199 2.63 19.00 41.24
CA SER A 199 3.46 18.21 40.34
C SER A 199 3.55 19.01 39.05
N ALA A 200 4.64 19.76 38.89
CA ALA A 200 4.94 20.46 37.65
C ALA A 200 5.13 19.39 36.57
N HIS A 201 4.10 19.17 35.75
CA HIS A 201 4.25 18.32 34.58
C HIS A 201 5.38 18.88 33.70
N PRO A 202 6.31 18.03 33.23
CA PRO A 202 7.39 18.49 32.37
C PRO A 202 6.80 19.19 31.15
N ALA A 203 7.28 20.41 30.88
CA ALA A 203 6.82 21.19 29.74
C ALA A 203 7.05 20.40 28.43
N VAL A 204 6.05 20.39 27.55
CA VAL A 204 6.18 19.78 26.22
C VAL A 204 7.24 20.57 25.44
N THR A 205 8.38 19.95 25.14
CA THR A 205 9.48 20.59 24.41
C THR A 205 9.40 20.35 22.91
N ARG A 206 8.75 19.25 22.50
CA ARG A 206 8.58 18.86 21.10
C ARG A 206 7.33 18.03 20.90
N THR A 207 6.60 18.27 19.81
CA THR A 207 5.47 17.43 19.40
C THR A 207 5.78 16.74 18.07
N PHE A 208 5.63 15.43 18.04
CA PHE A 208 5.67 14.61 16.84
C PHE A 208 4.24 14.19 16.47
N VAL A 209 3.88 14.30 15.19
CA VAL A 209 2.60 13.81 14.66
C VAL A 209 2.90 12.81 13.56
N LEU A 210 2.44 11.57 13.76
CA LEU A 210 2.72 10.43 12.91
C LEU A 210 1.45 10.08 12.12
N CYS A 211 1.56 10.11 10.80
CA CYS A 211 0.46 9.89 9.86
C CYS A 211 0.72 8.63 9.03
N HIS A 212 -0.18 7.65 9.16
CA HIS A 212 -0.05 6.36 8.50
C HIS A 212 -0.36 6.42 6.99
N GLY A 213 -0.12 5.31 6.28
CA GLY A 213 -0.38 5.17 4.84
C GLY A 213 -1.77 4.63 4.54
N LEU A 214 -2.14 4.56 3.26
CA LEU A 214 -3.41 3.98 2.84
C LEU A 214 -3.48 2.48 3.23
N GLY A 215 -4.62 2.04 3.78
CA GLY A 215 -4.84 0.63 4.14
C GLY A 215 -4.17 0.19 5.45
N THR A 216 -3.66 1.13 6.25
CA THR A 216 -3.12 0.88 7.60
C THR A 216 -3.84 1.76 8.62
N ASP A 217 -3.42 1.71 9.88
CA ASP A 217 -3.91 2.57 10.97
C ASP A 217 -2.74 3.10 11.83
N HIS A 218 -3.03 3.80 12.92
CA HIS A 218 -2.05 4.38 13.85
C HIS A 218 -1.10 3.34 14.48
N MET A 219 -1.46 2.05 14.56
CA MET A 219 -0.67 1.03 15.25
C MET A 219 0.66 0.75 14.56
N VAL A 220 0.78 1.04 13.26
CA VAL A 220 2.05 0.92 12.51
C VAL A 220 3.18 1.77 13.12
N TRP A 221 2.83 2.74 13.95
CA TRP A 221 3.77 3.67 14.57
C TRP A 221 4.18 3.31 15.99
N ASP A 222 3.60 2.29 16.63
CA ASP A 222 3.77 2.05 18.07
C ASP A 222 5.24 1.90 18.49
N ALA A 223 6.01 1.11 17.76
CA ALA A 223 7.44 0.93 18.01
C ALA A 223 8.22 2.25 17.88
N LEU A 224 7.96 3.03 16.82
CA LEU A 224 8.62 4.32 16.61
C LEU A 224 8.19 5.33 17.68
N ALA A 225 6.90 5.38 18.02
CA ALA A 225 6.37 6.32 18.98
C ALA A 225 6.97 6.11 20.37
N ASN A 226 7.13 4.85 20.78
CA ASN A 226 7.82 4.49 22.02
C ASN A 226 9.31 4.88 21.99
N ALA A 227 10.00 4.64 20.87
CA ALA A 227 11.39 5.04 20.70
C ALA A 227 11.57 6.57 20.76
N LEU A 228 10.66 7.34 20.15
CA LEU A 228 10.67 8.81 20.17
C LEU A 228 10.49 9.35 21.60
N VAL A 229 9.55 8.80 22.37
CA VAL A 229 9.35 9.21 23.77
C VAL A 229 10.56 8.86 24.63
N ALA A 230 11.16 7.70 24.43
CA ALA A 230 12.35 7.28 25.17
C ALA A 230 13.58 8.13 24.82
N ALA A 231 13.75 8.49 23.55
CA ALA A 231 14.90 9.27 23.08
C ALA A 231 14.81 10.76 23.39
N TRP A 232 13.60 11.32 23.51
CA TRP A 232 13.38 12.74 23.79
C TRP A 232 12.50 12.98 25.02
N PRO A 233 13.11 13.14 26.22
CA PRO A 233 12.39 13.57 27.41
C PRO A 233 11.63 14.89 27.17
N GLY A 234 10.32 14.89 27.46
CA GLY A 234 9.43 16.03 27.18
C GLY A 234 8.80 16.03 25.79
N ALA A 235 9.05 14.99 24.98
CA ALA A 235 8.33 14.78 23.73
C ALA A 235 6.86 14.40 23.99
N ARG A 236 5.99 14.94 23.14
CA ARG A 236 4.62 14.48 22.93
C ARG A 236 4.56 13.79 21.57
N VAL A 237 4.13 12.54 21.53
CA VAL A 237 4.01 11.79 20.27
C VAL A 237 2.54 11.48 20.03
N VAL A 238 2.02 11.92 18.89
CA VAL A 238 0.63 11.73 18.47
C VAL A 238 0.59 10.83 17.26
N CYS A 239 -0.17 9.74 17.34
CA CYS A 239 -0.44 8.85 16.22
C CYS A 239 -1.96 8.87 15.98
N PHE A 240 -2.41 9.22 14.78
CA PHE A 240 -3.84 9.37 14.50
C PHE A 240 -4.25 8.50 13.32
N ASP A 241 -5.52 8.13 13.33
CA ASP A 241 -6.17 7.40 12.26
C ASP A 241 -6.77 8.40 11.25
N LEU A 242 -6.47 8.22 9.96
CA LEU A 242 -7.14 8.96 8.89
C LEU A 242 -8.64 8.63 8.90
N ARG A 243 -9.47 9.54 8.39
CA ARG A 243 -10.90 9.22 8.16
C ARG A 243 -11.02 7.91 7.36
N GLY A 244 -12.00 7.09 7.73
CA GLY A 244 -12.22 5.76 7.14
C GLY A 244 -11.18 4.70 7.49
N HIS A 245 -10.28 4.96 8.43
CA HIS A 245 -9.26 4.01 8.91
C HIS A 245 -9.31 3.88 10.42
N GLY A 246 -8.81 2.75 10.94
CA GLY A 246 -8.69 2.48 12.36
C GLY A 246 -9.98 2.74 13.13
N LEU A 247 -9.91 3.59 14.15
CA LEU A 247 -11.06 3.96 14.99
C LEU A 247 -11.66 5.33 14.62
N SER A 248 -11.18 5.99 13.56
CA SER A 248 -11.78 7.22 13.05
C SER A 248 -13.10 6.95 12.34
N ASP A 249 -13.99 7.94 12.34
CA ASP A 249 -15.24 7.85 11.59
C ASP A 249 -14.98 7.55 10.10
N ALA A 250 -15.89 6.80 9.49
CA ALA A 250 -15.84 6.41 8.09
C ALA A 250 -17.01 7.04 7.29
N PRO A 251 -16.86 8.28 6.78
CA PRO A 251 -17.86 8.88 5.90
C PRO A 251 -18.11 8.03 4.65
N THR A 252 -19.36 7.96 4.21
CA THR A 252 -19.75 7.23 3.00
C THR A 252 -19.49 8.00 1.70
N SER A 253 -19.22 9.31 1.80
CA SER A 253 -18.89 10.16 0.66
C SER A 253 -17.44 9.95 0.20
N ALA A 254 -17.17 10.18 -1.09
CA ALA A 254 -15.81 10.17 -1.62
C ALA A 254 -14.89 11.11 -0.82
N CYS A 255 -13.64 10.68 -0.61
CA CYS A 255 -12.63 11.43 0.14
C CYS A 255 -11.55 11.93 -0.81
N THR A 256 -11.24 13.23 -0.72
CA THR A 256 -10.17 13.87 -1.49
C THR A 256 -8.93 14.12 -0.64
N LEU A 257 -7.78 14.38 -1.27
CA LEU A 257 -6.58 14.82 -0.54
C LEU A 257 -6.82 16.12 0.23
N ALA A 258 -7.64 17.03 -0.30
CA ALA A 258 -7.98 18.28 0.39
C ALA A 258 -8.73 18.01 1.71
N ASP A 259 -9.63 17.03 1.71
CA ASP A 259 -10.34 16.62 2.93
C ASP A 259 -9.38 16.04 3.99
N LEU A 260 -8.41 15.22 3.57
CA LEU A 260 -7.41 14.65 4.46
C LEU A 260 -6.47 15.71 5.05
N VAL A 261 -6.16 16.76 4.29
CA VAL A 261 -5.36 17.88 4.77
C VAL A 261 -6.18 18.75 5.73
N ALA A 262 -7.47 18.97 5.46
CA ALA A 262 -8.37 19.67 6.38
C ALA A 262 -8.50 18.92 7.72
N ASP A 263 -8.58 17.59 7.69
CA ASP A 263 -8.54 16.74 8.88
C ASP A 263 -7.24 16.90 9.68
N ALA A 264 -6.10 16.90 8.99
CA ALA A 264 -4.82 17.13 9.64
C ALA A 264 -4.78 18.51 10.32
N HIS A 265 -5.31 19.56 9.68
CA HIS A 265 -5.45 20.88 10.30
C HIS A 265 -6.31 20.84 11.57
N HIS A 266 -7.49 20.23 11.50
CA HIS A 266 -8.39 20.12 12.64
C HIS A 266 -7.78 19.33 13.80
N LEU A 267 -7.05 18.24 13.52
CA LEU A 267 -6.31 17.51 14.53
C LEU A 267 -5.28 18.42 15.22
N LEU A 268 -4.49 19.16 14.44
CA LEU A 268 -3.48 20.06 14.99
C LEU A 268 -4.09 21.19 15.82
N ASP A 269 -5.28 21.69 15.45
CA ASP A 269 -6.01 22.69 16.22
C ASP A 269 -6.55 22.09 17.53
N ALA A 270 -7.08 20.86 17.50
CA ALA A 270 -7.50 20.13 18.70
C ALA A 270 -6.33 19.88 19.67
N LEU A 271 -5.16 19.50 19.15
CA LEU A 271 -3.94 19.34 19.96
C LEU A 271 -3.43 20.65 20.57
N GLY A 272 -3.67 21.78 19.89
CA GLY A 272 -3.39 23.12 20.40
C GLY A 272 -4.31 23.49 21.56
N ALA A 273 -5.62 23.24 21.41
CA ALA A 273 -6.62 23.50 22.45
C ALA A 273 -6.39 22.66 23.72
N LEU A 274 -5.94 21.42 23.58
CA LEU A 274 -5.62 20.51 24.68
C LEU A 274 -4.29 20.82 25.40
N GLY A 275 -3.42 21.66 24.81
CA GLY A 275 -2.10 22.00 25.36
C GLY A 275 -2.07 23.28 26.22
N ALA A 276 -3.15 24.05 26.27
CA ALA A 276 -3.17 25.36 26.89
C ALA A 276 -3.61 25.31 28.36
N PRO A 277 -2.82 25.83 29.31
CA PRO A 277 -3.31 26.07 30.66
C PRO A 277 -4.49 27.05 30.59
N GLY A 278 -5.69 26.64 31.04
CA GLY A 278 -6.85 27.53 31.11
C GLY A 278 -7.64 27.73 29.82
N GLY A 279 -7.55 26.83 28.83
CA GLY A 279 -8.54 26.70 27.75
C GLY A 279 -8.67 27.88 26.77
N THR A 280 -7.72 28.82 26.76
CA THR A 280 -7.80 30.04 25.93
C THR A 280 -6.51 30.38 25.17
N GLY A 281 -5.51 29.48 25.13
CA GLY A 281 -4.21 29.73 24.49
C GLY A 281 -3.90 28.84 23.30
N THR A 282 -3.38 29.40 22.21
CA THR A 282 -2.75 28.66 21.11
C THR A 282 -1.34 28.22 21.51
N ALA A 283 -1.18 27.12 22.24
CA ALA A 283 0.13 26.71 22.78
C ALA A 283 0.55 25.30 22.35
N SER A 284 0.56 25.03 21.05
CA SER A 284 1.47 24.03 20.50
C SER A 284 2.33 24.73 19.47
N GLY A 285 3.62 24.91 19.77
CA GLY A 285 4.59 25.38 18.78
C GLY A 285 4.65 24.46 17.54
N PRO A 286 5.45 24.82 16.53
CA PRO A 286 5.54 24.07 15.29
C PRO A 286 5.91 22.60 15.56
N ILE A 287 5.23 21.67 14.87
CA ILE A 287 5.35 20.22 15.13
C ILE A 287 6.30 19.53 14.15
N THR A 288 6.80 18.35 14.49
CA THR A 288 7.48 17.46 13.53
C THR A 288 6.46 16.50 12.94
N TRP A 289 6.19 16.59 11.64
CA TRP A 289 5.31 15.66 10.93
C TRP A 289 6.11 14.48 10.39
N ILE A 290 5.64 13.26 10.60
CA ILE A 290 6.23 12.03 10.06
C ILE A 290 5.14 11.29 9.30
N GLY A 291 5.29 11.18 7.98
CA GLY A 291 4.27 10.60 7.11
C GLY A 291 4.78 9.39 6.32
N HIS A 292 3.98 8.32 6.27
CA HIS A 292 4.21 7.14 5.43
C HIS A 292 3.25 7.11 4.24
N GLY A 293 3.76 6.99 3.00
CA GLY A 293 2.93 6.92 1.79
C GLY A 293 1.93 8.08 1.69
N LEU A 294 0.63 7.77 1.81
CA LEU A 294 -0.44 8.78 1.84
C LEU A 294 -0.24 9.83 2.95
N GLY A 295 0.22 9.43 4.14
CA GLY A 295 0.51 10.35 5.23
C GLY A 295 1.64 11.32 4.94
N GLY A 296 2.60 10.93 4.08
CA GLY A 296 3.63 11.84 3.59
C GLY A 296 3.08 12.82 2.55
N THR A 297 2.21 12.37 1.65
CA THR A 297 1.51 13.24 0.69
C THR A 297 0.67 14.30 1.41
N ILE A 298 -0.05 13.93 2.47
CA ILE A 298 -0.77 14.86 3.34
C ILE A 298 0.21 15.85 3.99
N GLY A 299 1.34 15.38 4.51
CA GLY A 299 2.38 16.22 5.11
C GLY A 299 3.00 17.23 4.14
N GLN A 300 3.23 16.84 2.88
CA GLN A 300 3.69 17.75 1.82
C GLN A 300 2.66 18.86 1.55
N ALA A 301 1.38 18.49 1.42
CA ALA A 301 0.31 19.47 1.19
C ALA A 301 0.11 20.40 2.40
N LEU A 302 0.19 19.87 3.62
CA LEU A 302 0.17 20.64 4.86
C LEU A 302 1.34 21.63 4.94
N ALA A 303 2.55 21.22 4.56
CA ALA A 303 3.72 22.09 4.52
C ALA A 303 3.58 23.21 3.49
N ALA A 304 2.96 22.93 2.34
CA ALA A 304 2.68 23.93 1.32
C ALA A 304 1.62 24.96 1.78
N GLN A 305 0.59 24.51 2.48
CA GLN A 305 -0.53 25.37 2.92
C GLN A 305 -0.24 26.12 4.23
N SER A 306 0.57 25.55 5.13
CA SER A 306 0.80 26.09 6.47
C SER A 306 2.20 25.78 7.00
N PRO A 307 3.26 26.28 6.34
CA PRO A 307 4.64 25.95 6.70
C PRO A 307 4.99 26.35 8.14
N ALA A 308 4.40 27.43 8.66
CA ALA A 308 4.62 27.90 10.04
C ALA A 308 4.15 26.91 11.12
N ARG A 309 3.29 25.93 10.76
CA ARG A 309 2.82 24.88 11.68
C ARG A 309 3.84 23.74 11.84
N LEU A 310 4.85 23.66 10.97
CA LEU A 310 5.80 22.55 10.92
C LEU A 310 7.22 23.02 11.27
N ALA A 311 7.82 22.35 12.25
CA ALA A 311 9.24 22.49 12.57
C ALA A 311 10.09 21.60 11.65
N ALA A 312 9.54 20.46 11.23
CA ALA A 312 10.15 19.52 10.31
C ALA A 312 9.09 18.64 9.64
N LEU A 313 9.41 18.15 8.44
CA LEU A 313 8.63 17.17 7.68
C LEU A 313 9.52 15.97 7.35
N VAL A 314 9.11 14.78 7.78
CA VAL A 314 9.76 13.50 7.48
C VAL A 314 8.86 12.69 6.56
N LEU A 315 9.40 12.26 5.42
CA LEU A 315 8.70 11.50 4.39
C LEU A 315 9.27 10.09 4.33
N ALA A 316 8.44 9.08 4.57
CA ALA A 316 8.79 7.67 4.48
C ALA A 316 8.00 7.01 3.35
N HIS A 317 8.67 6.36 2.40
CA HIS A 317 8.05 5.69 1.24
C HIS A 317 6.98 6.55 0.54
N THR A 318 7.24 7.86 0.44
CA THR A 318 6.31 8.85 -0.10
C THR A 318 6.83 9.35 -1.45
N PRO A 319 5.99 9.46 -2.49
CA PRO A 319 6.39 10.03 -3.77
C PRO A 319 6.97 11.45 -3.61
N ALA A 320 8.05 11.75 -4.35
CA ALA A 320 8.66 13.08 -4.36
C ALA A 320 7.76 14.15 -5.02
N THR A 321 6.86 13.72 -5.91
CA THR A 321 5.91 14.60 -6.61
C THR A 321 4.53 14.41 -6.00
N PRO A 322 3.90 15.46 -5.43
CA PRO A 322 2.52 15.35 -4.97
C PRO A 322 1.63 14.98 -6.16
N ALA A 323 0.69 14.06 -5.94
CA ALA A 323 -0.19 13.61 -6.99
C ALA A 323 -0.98 14.81 -7.55
N THR A 324 -0.68 15.21 -8.77
CA THR A 324 -1.58 16.09 -9.53
C THR A 324 -2.87 15.31 -9.82
N PRO A 325 -4.02 15.97 -10.02
CA PRO A 325 -5.24 15.30 -10.47
C PRO A 325 -5.03 14.43 -11.73
N ALA A 326 -3.99 14.73 -12.52
CA ALA A 326 -3.59 14.01 -13.72
C ALA A 326 -2.71 12.76 -13.46
N SER A 327 -2.16 12.57 -12.25
CA SER A 327 -1.23 11.48 -11.93
C SER A 327 -1.83 10.36 -11.07
N LEU A 328 -3.12 10.45 -10.72
CA LEU A 328 -3.87 9.33 -10.18
C LEU A 328 -4.66 8.70 -11.33
N PRO A 329 -4.48 7.41 -11.66
CA PRO A 329 -5.40 6.75 -12.56
C PRO A 329 -6.80 6.76 -11.92
N ALA A 330 -7.75 7.47 -12.52
CA ALA A 330 -9.16 7.21 -12.27
C ALA A 330 -9.44 5.78 -12.77
N PRO A 331 -9.86 4.79 -11.94
CA PRO A 331 -10.65 4.88 -10.71
C PRO A 331 -10.05 4.08 -9.54
N SER A 332 -9.33 4.73 -8.61
CA SER A 332 -8.92 4.11 -7.34
C SER A 332 -9.81 4.50 -6.14
N LEU A 333 -10.97 5.11 -6.40
CA LEU A 333 -11.92 5.59 -5.38
C LEU A 333 -13.23 4.78 -5.28
N ALA A 334 -13.40 3.72 -6.09
CA ALA A 334 -14.57 2.83 -6.02
C ALA A 334 -14.30 1.50 -5.28
N ALA A 335 -13.04 1.16 -4.99
CA ALA A 335 -12.68 -0.16 -4.45
C ALA A 335 -12.87 -0.32 -2.93
N LEU A 336 -13.13 0.77 -2.17
CA LEU A 336 -13.36 0.70 -0.72
C LEU A 336 -14.83 0.53 -0.32
N ALA A 337 -15.78 0.73 -1.24
CA ALA A 337 -17.20 0.47 -0.98
C ALA A 337 -17.60 -1.02 -1.11
N ALA A 338 -16.69 -1.87 -1.61
CA ALA A 338 -16.98 -3.28 -1.90
C ALA A 338 -16.35 -4.27 -0.91
N LEU A 339 -15.65 -3.79 0.13
CA LEU A 339 -15.02 -4.65 1.16
C LEU A 339 -15.76 -4.63 2.51
N SER A 340 -16.97 -4.06 2.55
CA SER A 340 -17.86 -4.04 3.71
C SER A 340 -19.28 -4.51 3.38
N ALA A 341 -19.41 -5.41 2.40
CA ALA A 341 -20.61 -6.22 2.15
C ALA A 341 -20.28 -7.71 2.23
#